data_AF-A0A1M6MFK5-F1
#
_entry.id   AF-A0A1M6MFK5-F1
#
_cell.length_a   1.000
_cell.length_b   1.000
_cell.length_c   1.000
_cell.angle_alpha   90.00
_cell.angle_beta   90.00
_cell.angle_gamma   90.00
#
_symmetry.space_group_name_H-M   'P 1'
#
loop_
_entity.id
_entity.type
_entity.pdbx_description
1 polymer ?
#
loop_
_entity_poly.entity_id
_entity_poly.type
_entity_poly.pdbx_seq_one_letter_code
_entity_poly.pdbx_strand_id
1 'polypeptide(L)' 'MAEKWYERVAKQFGAEVNAEMETTITEGLSRNKALYGARYCPCKLQRTPDNICPCKEFREEGHCHCGLFV' A
#
# COMPACT_ATOMS: atom_id res chain seq x y z
N MET A 1 -20.75 -0.35 -6.16
CA MET A 1 -19.31 -0.66 -6.27
C MET A 1 -18.77 -0.82 -4.87
N ALA A 2 -18.07 -1.91 -4.55
CA ALA A 2 -17.47 -2.08 -3.23
C ALA A 2 -16.33 -1.07 -3.07
N GLU A 3 -16.23 -0.43 -1.90
CA GLU A 3 -15.09 0.43 -1.54
C GLU A 3 -13.79 -0.38 -1.68
N LYS A 4 -12.81 0.17 -2.40
CA LYS A 4 -11.52 -0.49 -2.57
C LYS A 4 -10.76 -0.39 -1.24
N TRP A 5 -10.04 -1.46 -0.88
CA TRP A 5 -9.41 -1.54 0.44
C TRP A 5 -8.42 -0.39 0.73
N TYR A 6 -7.73 0.12 -0.29
CA TYR A 6 -6.75 1.20 -0.15
C TYR A 6 -7.41 2.57 0.04
N GLU A 7 -8.62 2.79 -0.49
CA GLU A 7 -9.39 4.00 -0.22
C GLU A 7 -9.77 4.09 1.26
N ARG A 8 -10.10 2.95 1.88
CA ARG A 8 -10.32 2.87 3.33
C ARG A 8 -9.07 3.22 4.12
N VAL A 9 -7.92 2.69 3.70
CA VAL A 9 -6.63 2.97 4.33
C VAL A 9 -6.32 4.46 4.23
N ALA A 10 -6.45 5.06 3.04
CA ALA A 10 -6.23 6.48 2.84
C ALA A 10 -7.09 7.32 3.81
N LYS A 11 -8.41 7.05 3.88
CA LYS A 11 -9.32 7.70 4.84
C LYS A 11 -8.90 7.50 6.30
N GLN A 12 -8.44 6.30 6.67
CA GLN A 12 -8.03 5.99 8.05
C GLN A 12 -6.81 6.83 8.49
N PHE A 13 -5.88 7.09 7.58
CA PHE A 13 -4.65 7.86 7.85
C PHE A 13 -4.76 9.34 7.45
N GLY A 14 -5.94 9.80 7.00
CA GLY A 14 -6.12 11.18 6.52
C GLY A 14 -5.34 11.51 5.25
N ALA A 15 -5.00 10.48 4.47
CA ALA A 15 -4.28 10.59 3.21
C ALA A 15 -5.25 10.46 2.02
N GLU A 16 -4.78 10.83 0.84
CA GLU A 16 -5.47 10.66 -0.44
C GLU A 16 -4.75 9.61 -1.28
N VAL A 17 -5.46 9.00 -2.23
CA VAL A 17 -4.87 8.02 -3.15
C VAL A 17 -4.35 8.76 -4.37
N ASN A 18 -3.07 8.58 -4.68
CA ASN A 18 -2.49 9.12 -5.89
C ASN A 18 -2.97 8.34 -7.13
N ALA A 19 -3.80 8.96 -7.95
CA ALA A 19 -4.38 8.35 -9.14
C ALA A 19 -3.33 7.91 -10.18
N GLU A 20 -2.18 8.58 -10.27
CA GLU A 20 -1.11 8.20 -11.20
C GLU A 20 -0.44 6.89 -10.79
N MET A 21 -0.26 6.70 -9.48
CA MET A 21 0.40 5.51 -8.91
C MET A 21 -0.59 4.39 -8.56
N GLU A 22 -1.89 4.67 -8.53
CA GLU A 22 -2.95 3.75 -8.08
C GLU A 22 -2.82 2.38 -8.76
N THR A 23 -2.86 2.34 -10.09
CA THR A 23 -2.86 1.08 -10.85
C THR A 23 -1.57 0.30 -10.61
N THR A 24 -0.41 0.92 -10.85
CA THR A 24 0.89 0.25 -10.76
C THR A 24 1.15 -0.33 -9.37
N ILE A 25 0.86 0.43 -8.31
CA ILE A 25 1.13 -0.03 -6.95
C ILE A 25 0.08 -1.06 -6.49
N THR A 26 -1.20 -0.88 -6.80
CA THR A 26 -2.25 -1.82 -6.39
C THR A 26 -2.15 -3.17 -7.11
N GLU A 27 -1.71 -3.20 -8.36
CA GLU A 27 -1.39 -4.43 -9.09
C GLU A 27 -0.20 -5.15 -8.45
N GLY A 28 0.87 -4.42 -8.13
CA GLY A 28 2.03 -4.96 -7.42
C GLY A 28 1.66 -5.56 -6.05
N LEU A 29 0.84 -4.87 -5.28
CA LEU A 29 0.31 -5.34 -3.99
C LEU A 29 -0.56 -6.60 -4.16
N SER A 30 -1.38 -6.64 -5.20
CA SER A 30 -2.24 -7.78 -5.51
C SER A 30 -1.42 -9.01 -5.93
N ARG A 31 -0.40 -8.81 -6.77
CA ARG A 31 0.57 -9.84 -7.15
C ARG A 31 1.30 -10.39 -5.93
N ASN A 32 1.79 -9.52 -5.04
CA ASN A 32 2.47 -9.94 -3.82
C ASN A 32 1.55 -10.72 -2.88
N LYS A 33 0.26 -10.35 -2.78
CA LYS A 33 -0.73 -11.11 -2.02
C LYS A 33 -0.94 -12.51 -2.61
N ALA A 34 -1.02 -12.62 -3.93
CA ALA A 34 -1.18 -13.91 -4.60
C ALA A 34 0.04 -14.83 -4.42
N LEU A 35 1.26 -14.27 -4.48
CA LEU A 35 2.50 -15.03 -4.39
C LEU A 35 2.92 -15.37 -2.96
N TYR A 36 2.69 -14.46 -2.01
CA TYR A 36 3.26 -14.53 -0.66
C TYR A 36 2.21 -14.48 0.46
N GLY A 37 0.92 -14.46 0.13
CA GLY A 37 -0.18 -14.44 1.09
C GLY A 37 -0.49 -13.07 1.71
N ALA A 38 0.36 -12.06 1.53
CA ALA A 38 0.17 -10.71 2.05
C ALA A 38 0.56 -9.62 1.04
N ARG A 39 -0.02 -8.42 1.21
CA ARG A 39 0.22 -7.26 0.35
C ARG A 39 1.56 -6.58 0.70
N TYR A 40 2.67 -7.30 0.55
CA TYR A 40 4.00 -6.71 0.74
C TYR A 40 4.21 -5.55 -0.24
N CYS A 41 4.80 -4.45 0.24
CA CYS A 41 5.09 -3.27 -0.56
C CYS A 41 5.93 -3.64 -1.78
N PRO A 42 5.48 -3.36 -3.02
CA PRO A 42 6.21 -3.75 -4.22
C PRO A 42 7.54 -3.00 -4.38
N CYS A 43 7.73 -1.88 -3.68
CA CYS A 43 8.95 -1.07 -3.71
C CYS A 43 10.02 -1.51 -2.70
N LYS A 44 9.74 -2.50 -1.82
CA LYS A 44 10.71 -3.00 -0.83
C LYS A 44 11.12 -4.43 -1.21
N LEU A 45 12.43 -4.70 -1.20
CA LEU A 45 12.97 -6.03 -1.54
C LEU A 45 12.68 -7.08 -0.45
N GLN A 46 12.71 -6.65 0.82
CA GLN A 46 12.54 -7.52 1.99
C GLN A 46 11.05 -7.76 2.27
N ARG A 47 10.66 -9.03 2.45
CA ARG A 47 9.27 -9.44 2.76
C ARG A 47 9.12 -9.65 4.26
N THR A 48 9.28 -8.58 5.02
CA THR A 48 9.07 -8.58 6.47
C THR A 48 7.67 -8.08 6.81
N PRO A 49 7.12 -8.41 8.01
CA PRO A 49 5.82 -7.90 8.46
C PRO A 49 5.71 -6.38 8.41
N ASP A 50 6.81 -5.65 8.66
CA ASP A 50 6.86 -4.18 8.59
C ASP A 50 6.61 -3.62 7.19
N ASN A 51 6.87 -4.43 6.15
CA ASN A 51 6.69 -4.04 4.76
C ASN A 51 5.32 -4.45 4.19
N ILE A 52 4.41 -5.03 4.98
CA ILE A 52 3.03 -5.30 4.55
C ILE A 52 2.26 -3.98 4.48
N CYS A 53 1.63 -3.66 3.35
CA CYS A 53 0.89 -2.42 3.16
C CYS A 53 -0.43 -2.42 3.96
N PRO A 54 -0.75 -1.35 4.73
CA PRO A 54 0.07 -0.15 4.96
C PRO A 54 1.32 -0.43 5.80
N CYS A 55 2.51 -0.13 5.27
CA CYS A 55 3.79 -0.47 5.90
C CYS A 55 4.01 0.32 7.19
N LYS A 56 4.89 -0.16 8.05
CA LYS A 56 5.23 0.48 9.33
C LYS A 56 5.65 1.94 9.16
N GLU A 57 6.53 2.21 8.19
CA GLU A 57 6.99 3.56 7.80
C GLU A 57 5.80 4.52 7.56
N PHE A 58 4.84 4.12 6.71
CA PHE A 58 3.65 4.95 6.47
C PHE A 58 2.75 5.09 7.71
N ARG A 59 2.59 4.02 8.50
CA ARG A 59 1.74 4.04 9.70
C ARG A 59 2.29 4.92 10.82
N GLU A 60 3.61 4.98 10.98
CA GLU A 60 4.26 5.68 12.10
C GLU A 60 4.77 7.06 11.70
N GLU A 61 5.30 7.21 10.49
CA GLU A 61 5.94 8.45 10.00
C GLU A 61 5.03 9.23 9.03
N GLY A 62 3.93 8.62 8.57
CA GLY A 62 3.01 9.24 7.61
C GLY A 62 3.55 9.29 6.18
N HIS A 63 4.74 8.76 5.93
CA HIS A 63 5.40 8.83 4.62
C HIS A 63 5.18 7.55 3.80
N CYS A 64 4.59 7.68 2.62
CA CYS A 64 4.43 6.58 1.67
C CYS A 64 5.50 6.64 0.57
N HIS A 65 6.61 5.91 0.74
CA HIS A 65 7.69 5.91 -0.24
C HIS A 65 7.27 5.54 -1.68
N CYS A 66 6.28 4.66 -1.83
CA CYS A 66 5.81 4.23 -3.16
C CYS A 66 4.83 5.21 -3.83
N GLY A 67 4.42 6.28 -3.11
CA GLY A 67 3.54 7.31 -3.64
C GLY A 67 2.09 6.89 -3.84
N LEU A 68 1.64 5.74 -3.29
CA LEU A 68 0.23 5.35 -3.36
C LEU A 68 -0.66 6.27 -2.50
N PHE A 69 -0.16 6.65 -1.32
CA PHE A 69 -0.85 7.56 -0.39
C PHE A 69 -0.11 8.90 -0.35
N VAL A 70 -0.83 10.00 -0.50
CA VAL A 70 -0.33 11.39 -0.48
C VAL A 70 -1.10 12.26 0.50
#